data_AF-A0A2N2Z134-F1
#
_entry.id   AF-A0A2N2Z134-F1
#
_cell.length_a   1.000
_cell.length_b   1.000
_cell.length_c   1.000
_cell.angle_alpha   90.00
_cell.angle_beta   90.00
_cell.angle_gamma   90.00
#
_symmetry.space_group_name_H-M   'P 1'
#
loop_
_entity.id
_entity.type
_entity.pdbx_description
1 polymer ?
#
loop_
_entity_poly.entity_id
_entity_poly.type
_entity_poly.pdbx_seq_one_letter_code
_entity_poly.pdbx_strand_id
1 'polypeptide(L)' 'ENILYKCGWSPLEGVTFHSKITHTFVGGHLAWQNDRFDNSQPGNRLIFNR' A
#
# COMPACT_ATOMS: atom_id res chain seq x y z
N GLU A 1 12.34 7.87 6.55
CA GLU A 1 11.03 7.48 7.11
C GLU A 1 10.20 6.80 6.02
N ASN A 2 9.55 5.67 6.34
CA ASN A 2 8.73 4.89 5.39
C ASN A 2 7.22 5.02 5.70
N ILE A 3 6.81 6.11 6.37
CA ILE A 3 5.42 6.35 6.75
C ILE A 3 4.76 7.18 5.64
N LEU A 4 4.01 6.50 4.78
CA LEU A 4 3.30 7.11 3.64
C LEU A 4 1.88 7.56 4.00
N TYR A 5 1.47 7.30 5.25
CA TYR A 5 0.17 7.70 5.76
C TYR A 5 0.12 9.19 6.09
N LYS A 6 -1.01 9.84 5.79
CA LYS A 6 -1.20 11.30 5.90
C LYS A 6 -0.86 11.88 7.28
N CYS A 7 -1.16 11.17 8.37
CA CYS A 7 -0.91 11.67 9.73
C CYS A 7 0.56 11.51 10.17
N GLY A 8 1.41 10.90 9.35
CA GLY A 8 2.86 10.89 9.57
C GLY A 8 3.35 10.06 10.76
N TRP A 9 2.51 9.20 11.36
CA TRP A 9 2.89 8.36 12.50
C TRP A 9 2.49 6.89 12.30
N SER A 10 3.15 5.99 13.05
CA SER A 10 2.80 4.58 13.10
C SER A 10 2.97 4.03 14.53
N PRO A 11 2.08 3.16 15.02
CA PRO A 11 2.29 2.48 16.31
C PRO A 11 3.49 1.50 16.27
N LEU A 12 4.08 1.28 15.10
CA LEU A 12 5.20 0.39 14.86
C LEU A 12 6.52 1.16 14.64
N GLU A 13 6.56 2.45 14.96
CA GLU A 13 7.82 3.22 14.91
C GLU A 13 8.88 2.58 15.81
N GLY A 14 10.11 2.49 15.29
CA GLY A 14 11.22 1.79 15.95
C GLY A 14 11.23 0.26 15.77
N VAL A 15 10.21 -0.34 15.14
CA VAL A 15 10.17 -1.78 14.86
C VAL A 15 10.85 -2.10 13.53
N THR A 16 11.81 -3.03 13.55
CA THR A 16 12.43 -3.59 12.34
C THR A 16 11.75 -4.90 11.95
N PHE A 17 11.08 -4.89 10.80
CA PHE A 17 10.49 -6.11 10.23
C PHE A 17 11.55 -6.93 9.48
N HIS A 18 11.44 -8.25 9.54
CA HIS A 18 12.28 -9.17 8.76
C HIS A 18 11.91 -9.21 7.27
N SER A 19 10.76 -8.68 6.90
CA SER A 19 10.21 -8.72 5.56
C SER A 19 9.78 -7.34 5.09
N LYS A 20 9.70 -7.17 3.77
CA LYS A 20 9.26 -5.94 3.11
C LYS A 20 8.33 -6.29 1.95
N ILE A 21 7.34 -5.44 1.72
CA ILE A 21 6.46 -5.55 0.54
C ILE A 21 7.22 -5.07 -0.70
N THR A 22 7.39 -5.96 -1.68
CA THR A 22 8.07 -5.64 -2.94
C THR A 22 7.10 -5.22 -4.03
N HIS A 23 5.93 -5.88 -4.12
CA HIS A 23 4.92 -5.63 -5.15
C HIS A 23 3.51 -5.71 -4.56
N THR A 24 2.60 -4.85 -5.04
CA THR A 24 1.16 -4.94 -4.74
C THR A 24 0.37 -4.80 -6.03
N PHE A 25 -0.57 -5.70 -6.26
CA PHE A 25 -1.49 -5.65 -7.40
C PHE A 25 -2.92 -5.35 -6.92
N VAL A 26 -3.62 -4.47 -7.64
CA VAL A 26 -5.02 -4.12 -7.36
C VAL A 26 -5.82 -4.28 -8.65
N GLY A 27 -6.72 -5.26 -8.70
CA GLY A 27 -7.53 -5.52 -9.91
C GLY A 27 -6.69 -5.81 -11.17
N GLY A 28 -5.48 -6.36 -11.01
CA GLY A 28 -4.53 -6.62 -12.11
C GLY A 28 -3.53 -5.50 -12.39
N HIS A 29 -3.71 -4.30 -11.80
CA HIS A 29 -2.78 -3.18 -11.92
C HIS A 29 -1.63 -3.29 -10.91
N LEU A 30 -0.38 -3.08 -11.34
CA LEU A 30 0.80 -3.04 -10.45
C LEU A 30 0.84 -1.69 -9.71
N ALA A 31 0.12 -1.60 -8.60
CA ALA A 31 -0.07 -0.37 -7.83
C ALA A 31 1.14 0.04 -6.98
N TRP A 32 2.01 -0.91 -6.63
CA TRP A 32 3.23 -0.66 -5.87
C TRP A 32 4.36 -1.55 -6.35
N GLN A 33 5.55 -0.97 -6.49
CA GLN A 33 6.78 -1.70 -6.74
C GLN A 33 7.96 -1.00 -6.06
N ASN A 34 8.65 -1.69 -5.14
CA ASN A 34 9.90 -1.27 -4.50
C ASN A 34 9.97 0.24 -4.19
N ASP A 35 9.14 0.70 -3.25
CA ASP A 35 9.07 2.10 -2.78
C ASP A 35 8.41 3.11 -3.73
N ARG A 36 7.84 2.65 -4.86
CA ARG A 36 7.12 3.51 -5.82
C ARG A 36 5.65 3.12 -5.92
N PHE A 37 4.77 4.11 -5.82
CA PHE A 37 3.36 3.97 -6.15
C PHE A 37 3.12 4.23 -7.63
N ASP A 38 2.22 3.46 -8.21
CA ASP A 38 1.57 3.80 -9.47
C ASP A 38 0.12 4.22 -9.19
N ASN A 39 -0.10 5.54 -9.19
CA ASN A 39 -1.40 6.17 -8.95
C ASN A 39 -2.18 6.45 -10.24
N SER A 40 -1.78 5.90 -11.39
CA SER A 40 -2.46 6.11 -12.67
C SER A 40 -3.87 5.52 -12.72
N GLN A 41 -4.14 4.51 -11.88
CA GLN A 41 -5.41 3.79 -11.84
C GLN A 41 -5.94 3.66 -10.41
N PRO A 42 -7.12 4.21 -10.09
CA PRO A 42 -7.76 3.99 -8.80
C PRO A 42 -8.42 2.62 -8.70
N GLY A 43 -8.62 2.14 -7.47
CA GLY A 43 -9.38 0.91 -7.20
C GLY A 43 -10.87 1.05 -7.47
N ASN A 44 -11.56 -0.08 -7.62
CA ASN A 44 -13.00 -0.14 -7.86
C ASN A 44 -13.80 -0.38 -6.57
N ARG A 45 -15.04 0.14 -6.52
CA ARG A 45 -15.98 -0.10 -5.41
C ARG A 45 -16.39 -1.58 -5.38
N LEU A 46 -16.34 -2.20 -4.21
CA LEU A 46 -16.87 -3.54 -3.98
C LEU A 46 -18.41 -3.56 -4.06
N ILE A 47 -18.96 -4.59 -4.68
CA ILE A 47 -20.42 -4.83 -4.80
C ILE A 47 -20.75 -6.05 -3.94
N PHE A 48 -21.82 -5.94 -3.16
CA PHE A 48 -22.28 -7.00 -2.26
C PHE A 48 -23.70 -7.38 -2.62
N ASN A 49 -23.99 -8.69 -2.67
CA ASN A 49 -25.35 -9.19 -2.65
C ASN A 49 -25.75 -9.36 -1.18
N ARG A 50 -26.76 -8.61 -0.73
CA ARG A 50 -27.19 -8.57 0.67
C ARG A 50 -28.42 -9.44 0.86
#